data_AF-C3YE43-F1
#
_entry.id   AF-C3YE43-F1
#
_cell.length_a   1.000
_cell.length_b   1.000
_cell.length_c   1.000
_cell.angle_alpha   90.00
_cell.angle_beta   90.00
_cell.angle_gamma   90.00
#
_symmetry.space_group_name_H-M   'P 1'
#
loop_
_entity.id
_entity.type
_entity.pdbx_description
1 polymer ?
#
loop_
_entity_poly.entity_id
_entity_poly.type
_entity_poly.pdbx_seq_one_letter_code
_entity_poly.pdbx_strand_id
1 'polypeptide(L)'
;MPSYKLTYFKHWGRAGVLRLLFAAGGIEFEDVRIDRETQWPDFKPRLAGKTPLEEARIDMIVDGLADMETIFAGLYREKDEKTKLENMKKFAGETLPMFLNNFEKLASSSGHFVGDVLTWADVDFFAMVFFAKDHLPYDPLTGYANLTKVIDNVTSNPRIAEWMKKEAAQ
;
A
#
# COMPACT_ATOMS: atom_id res chain seq x y z
N MET A 1 8.91 4.15 28.26
CA MET A 1 7.60 3.91 27.62
C MET A 1 7.60 4.61 26.27
N PRO A 2 6.96 4.07 25.23
CA PRO A 2 6.82 4.77 23.96
C PRO A 2 6.05 6.07 24.18
N SER A 3 6.46 7.15 23.52
CA SER A 3 5.66 8.38 23.44
C SER A 3 4.73 8.25 22.25
N TYR A 4 3.41 8.30 22.50
CA TYR A 4 2.39 8.24 21.44
C TYR A 4 1.98 9.65 21.00
N LYS A 5 1.90 9.86 19.70
CA LYS A 5 1.41 11.09 19.08
C LYS A 5 0.27 10.76 18.11
N LEU A 6 -0.91 11.32 18.37
CA LEU A 6 -2.09 11.19 17.52
C LEU A 6 -2.31 12.49 16.76
N THR A 7 -2.02 12.50 15.46
CA THR A 7 -2.28 13.64 14.59
C THR A 7 -3.56 13.43 13.80
N TYR A 8 -4.56 14.33 13.93
CA TYR A 8 -5.80 14.26 13.16
C TYR A 8 -6.47 15.63 13.00
N PHE A 9 -7.51 15.73 12.18
CA PHE A 9 -8.26 16.98 12.00
C PHE A 9 -8.93 17.45 13.30
N LYS A 10 -9.26 18.75 13.36
CA LYS A 10 -10.06 19.41 14.42
C LYS A 10 -11.54 18.98 14.46
N HIS A 11 -11.84 17.71 14.23
CA HIS A 11 -13.15 17.10 14.42
C HIS A 11 -13.00 15.63 14.83
N TRP A 12 -14.11 14.98 15.20
CA TRP A 12 -14.10 13.62 15.75
C TRP A 12 -13.45 12.61 14.79
N GLY A 13 -14.11 12.33 13.66
CA GLY A 13 -13.66 11.41 12.61
C GLY A 13 -13.11 10.06 13.13
N ARG A 14 -12.17 9.46 12.39
CA ARG A 14 -11.57 8.15 12.74
C ARG A 14 -10.74 8.21 14.03
N ALA A 15 -10.07 9.34 14.29
CA ALA A 15 -9.28 9.52 15.51
C ALA A 15 -10.14 9.58 16.78
N GLY A 16 -11.44 9.84 16.69
CA GLY A 16 -12.33 9.83 17.85
C GLY A 16 -12.34 8.48 18.59
N VAL A 17 -12.33 7.37 17.86
CA VAL A 17 -12.24 6.02 18.44
C VAL A 17 -10.89 5.83 19.13
N LEU A 18 -9.79 6.24 18.49
CA LEU A 18 -8.44 6.12 19.05
C LEU A 18 -8.28 6.92 20.35
N ARG A 19 -8.84 8.14 20.42
CA ARG A 19 -8.85 8.96 21.64
C ARG A 19 -9.59 8.27 22.79
N LEU A 20 -10.73 7.64 22.51
CA LEU A 20 -11.46 6.88 23.53
C LEU A 20 -10.67 5.66 24.02
N LEU A 21 -9.95 4.96 23.14
CA LEU A 21 -9.11 3.83 23.53
C LEU A 21 -7.93 4.26 24.41
N PHE A 22 -7.24 5.36 24.07
CA PHE A 22 -6.17 5.91 24.92
C PHE A 22 -6.71 6.30 26.31
N ALA A 23 -7.85 7.00 26.34
CA ALA A 23 -8.49 7.40 27.60
C ALA A 23 -8.92 6.19 28.44
N ALA A 24 -9.53 5.17 27.83
CA ALA A 24 -9.96 3.95 28.51
C ALA A 24 -8.77 3.15 29.06
N GLY A 25 -7.63 3.16 28.36
CA GLY A 25 -6.41 2.49 28.79
C GLY A 25 -5.55 3.28 29.79
N GLY A 26 -5.90 4.53 30.10
CA GLY A 26 -5.04 5.40 30.90
C GLY A 26 -3.67 5.67 30.26
N ILE A 27 -3.60 5.62 28.92
CA ILE A 27 -2.36 5.78 28.17
C ILE A 27 -2.23 7.26 27.76
N GLU A 28 -1.14 7.89 28.22
CA GLU A 28 -0.79 9.26 27.84
C GLU A 28 -0.39 9.36 26.36
N PHE A 29 -0.88 10.39 25.67
CA PHE A 29 -0.58 10.66 24.26
C PHE A 29 -0.69 12.16 23.93
N GLU A 30 0.07 12.60 22.92
CA GLU A 30 -0.04 13.95 22.35
C GLU A 30 -1.17 14.00 21.30
N ASP A 31 -2.29 14.67 21.58
CA ASP A 31 -3.40 14.88 20.62
C ASP A 31 -3.15 16.14 19.76
N VAL A 32 -2.48 15.95 18.62
CA VAL A 32 -2.18 17.05 17.67
C VAL A 32 -3.33 17.23 16.70
N ARG A 33 -4.04 18.35 16.84
CA ARG A 33 -5.20 18.68 16.01
C ARG A 33 -4.86 19.68 14.92
N ILE A 34 -4.94 19.26 13.66
CA ILE A 34 -4.56 20.06 12.51
C ILE A 34 -5.78 20.65 11.81
N ASP A 35 -5.61 21.86 11.29
CA ASP A 35 -6.58 22.51 10.41
C ASP A 35 -6.49 21.96 8.98
N ARG A 36 -7.66 21.75 8.35
CA ARG A 36 -7.74 21.16 7.01
C ARG A 36 -7.21 22.09 5.92
N GLU A 37 -7.39 23.40 6.04
CA GLU A 37 -7.04 24.33 4.97
C GLU A 37 -5.61 24.83 5.12
N THR A 38 -5.20 25.12 6.35
CA THR A 38 -3.93 25.82 6.62
C THR A 38 -2.78 24.90 7.00
N GLN A 39 -3.05 23.71 7.55
CA GLN A 39 -2.01 22.81 8.07
C GLN A 39 -1.96 21.48 7.32
N TRP A 40 -3.10 20.97 6.86
CA TRP A 40 -3.14 19.70 6.12
C TRP A 40 -2.20 19.64 4.90
N PRO A 41 -2.01 20.70 4.09
CA PRO A 41 -1.05 20.65 2.99
C PRO A 41 0.38 20.30 3.43
N ASP A 42 0.81 20.74 4.62
CA ASP A 42 2.12 20.42 5.19
C ASP A 42 2.16 19.02 5.82
N PHE A 43 1.03 18.59 6.38
CA PHE A 43 0.86 17.28 7.02
C PHE A 43 0.57 16.14 6.06
N LYS A 44 0.15 16.42 4.83
CA LYS A 44 -0.12 15.45 3.75
C LYS A 44 1.20 15.16 3.03
N PRO A 45 2.14 14.44 3.65
CA PRO A 45 3.47 14.28 3.10
C PRO A 45 3.28 13.66 1.72
N ARG A 46 4.08 14.11 0.74
CA ARG A 46 3.86 14.08 -0.72
C ARG A 46 3.71 12.69 -1.38
N LEU A 47 3.28 11.68 -0.64
CA LEU A 47 2.94 10.35 -1.12
C LEU A 47 1.61 10.31 -1.87
N ALA A 48 0.75 11.31 -1.72
CA ALA A 48 -0.54 11.41 -2.43
C ALA A 48 -0.46 12.25 -3.71
N GLY A 49 0.73 12.58 -4.21
CA GLY A 49 0.88 13.44 -5.39
C GLY A 49 0.81 14.93 -5.07
N LYS A 50 1.04 15.76 -6.10
CA LYS A 50 1.19 17.22 -6.04
C LYS A 50 -0.08 17.96 -6.51
N THR A 51 -0.98 17.28 -7.20
CA THR A 51 -2.21 17.88 -7.76
C THR A 51 -3.42 16.96 -7.54
N PRO A 52 -4.66 17.48 -7.57
CA PRO A 52 -5.86 16.65 -7.47
C PRO A 52 -5.94 15.55 -8.54
N LEU A 53 -5.36 15.78 -9.73
CA LEU A 53 -5.31 14.77 -10.78
C LEU A 53 -4.29 13.66 -10.46
N GLU A 54 -3.15 14.00 -9.88
CA GLU A 54 -2.19 13.01 -9.40
C GLU A 54 -2.79 12.19 -8.26
N GLU A 55 -3.47 12.83 -7.31
CA GLU A 55 -4.21 12.16 -6.23
C GLU A 55 -5.22 11.15 -6.79
N ALA A 56 -6.09 11.58 -7.69
CA ALA A 56 -7.09 10.70 -8.29
C ALA A 56 -6.47 9.52 -9.06
N ARG A 57 -5.30 9.70 -9.68
CA ARG A 57 -4.58 8.61 -10.35
C ARG A 57 -3.99 7.61 -9.35
N ILE A 58 -3.47 8.11 -8.23
CA ILE A 58 -2.94 7.26 -7.17
C ILE A 58 -4.09 6.44 -6.56
N ASP A 59 -5.23 7.07 -6.26
CA ASP A 59 -6.42 6.39 -5.75
C ASP A 59 -6.92 5.31 -6.72
N MET A 60 -6.99 5.61 -8.03
CA MET A 60 -7.38 4.63 -9.06
C MET A 60 -6.46 3.40 -9.07
N ILE A 61 -5.15 3.61 -8.90
CA ILE A 61 -4.17 2.50 -8.90
C ILE A 61 -4.37 1.63 -7.67
N VAL A 62 -4.54 2.25 -6.51
CA VAL A 62 -4.74 1.51 -5.25
C VAL A 62 -6.09 0.80 -5.23
N ASP A 63 -7.16 1.40 -5.73
CA ASP A 63 -8.44 0.70 -5.88
C ASP A 63 -8.30 -0.55 -6.76
N GLY A 64 -7.51 -0.44 -7.85
CA GLY A 64 -7.17 -1.60 -8.68
C GLY A 64 -6.34 -2.67 -7.97
N LEU A 65 -5.46 -2.29 -7.04
CA LEU A 65 -4.71 -3.23 -6.20
C LEU A 65 -5.65 -3.92 -5.20
N ALA A 66 -6.54 -3.17 -4.56
CA ALA A 66 -7.52 -3.68 -3.62
C ALA A 66 -8.52 -4.67 -4.27
N ASP A 67 -8.90 -4.44 -5.53
CA ASP A 67 -9.70 -5.39 -6.31
C ASP A 67 -8.96 -6.73 -6.48
N MET A 68 -7.68 -6.67 -6.82
CA MET A 68 -6.86 -7.87 -6.96
C MET A 68 -6.65 -8.60 -5.63
N GLU A 69 -6.40 -7.86 -4.54
CA GLU A 69 -6.30 -8.41 -3.19
C GLU A 69 -7.60 -9.09 -2.74
N THR A 70 -8.75 -8.49 -3.07
CA THR A 70 -10.06 -9.06 -2.75
C THR A 70 -10.27 -10.39 -3.45
N ILE A 71 -9.91 -10.48 -4.73
CA ILE A 71 -9.93 -11.74 -5.49
C ILE A 71 -9.02 -12.77 -4.81
N PHE A 72 -7.78 -12.39 -4.52
CA PHE A 72 -6.80 -13.29 -3.92
C PHE A 72 -7.24 -13.79 -2.54
N ALA A 73 -7.73 -12.90 -1.68
CA ALA A 73 -8.26 -13.27 -0.37
C ALA A 73 -9.46 -14.23 -0.48
N GLY A 74 -10.29 -14.07 -1.52
CA GLY A 74 -11.34 -15.03 -1.87
C GLY A 74 -10.79 -16.42 -2.16
N LEU A 75 -9.73 -16.52 -2.97
CA LEU A 75 -9.05 -17.79 -3.29
C LEU A 75 -8.51 -18.49 -2.04
N TYR A 76 -7.94 -17.73 -1.10
CA TYR A 76 -7.40 -18.29 0.13
C TYR A 76 -8.48 -18.82 1.08
N ARG A 77 -9.63 -18.15 1.12
CA ARG A 77 -10.78 -18.51 1.96
C ARG A 77 -11.63 -19.65 1.37
N GLU A 78 -11.40 -20.03 0.11
CA GLU A 78 -12.05 -21.19 -0.49
C GLU A 78 -11.69 -22.47 0.29
N LYS A 79 -12.72 -23.22 0.67
CA LYS A 79 -12.61 -24.44 1.49
C LYS A 79 -12.54 -25.70 0.64
N ASP A 80 -13.18 -25.70 -0.52
CA ASP A 80 -13.10 -26.83 -1.43
C ASP A 80 -11.75 -26.85 -2.15
N GLU A 81 -10.93 -27.85 -1.86
CA GLU A 81 -9.55 -27.93 -2.36
C GLU A 81 -9.48 -27.99 -3.89
N LYS A 82 -10.44 -28.67 -4.53
CA LYS A 82 -10.50 -28.78 -5.99
C LYS A 82 -10.80 -27.42 -6.62
N THR A 83 -11.85 -26.75 -6.15
CA THR A 83 -12.26 -25.42 -6.61
C THR A 83 -11.16 -24.40 -6.35
N LYS A 84 -10.51 -24.46 -5.18
CA LYS A 84 -9.36 -23.62 -4.85
C LYS A 84 -8.22 -23.81 -5.85
N LEU A 85 -7.85 -25.05 -6.15
CA LEU A 85 -6.78 -25.35 -7.10
C LEU A 85 -7.11 -24.85 -8.52
N GLU A 86 -8.34 -25.05 -8.98
CA GLU A 86 -8.81 -24.58 -10.29
C GLU A 86 -8.79 -23.04 -10.37
N ASN A 87 -9.30 -22.36 -9.35
CA ASN A 87 -9.33 -20.89 -9.29
C ASN A 87 -7.94 -20.28 -9.13
N MET A 88 -7.05 -20.90 -8.36
CA MET A 88 -5.64 -20.47 -8.26
C MET A 88 -4.91 -20.58 -9.59
N LYS A 89 -5.15 -21.64 -10.37
CA LYS A 89 -4.59 -21.76 -11.73
C LYS A 89 -5.09 -20.67 -12.66
N LYS A 90 -6.40 -20.38 -12.63
CA LYS A 90 -6.99 -19.30 -13.42
C LYS A 90 -6.42 -17.94 -13.01
N PHE A 91 -6.31 -17.69 -11.71
CA PHE A 91 -5.75 -16.45 -11.20
C PHE A 91 -4.31 -16.26 -11.66
N ALA A 92 -3.45 -17.27 -11.48
CA ALA A 92 -2.05 -17.21 -11.87
C ALA A 92 -1.85 -17.11 -13.39
N GLY A 93 -2.68 -17.78 -14.19
CA GLY A 93 -2.54 -17.83 -15.65
C GLY A 93 -3.20 -16.68 -16.40
N GLU A 94 -4.22 -16.04 -15.83
CA GLU A 94 -5.05 -15.06 -16.54
C GLU A 94 -5.18 -13.75 -15.74
N THR A 95 -5.72 -13.82 -14.52
CA THR A 95 -6.12 -12.63 -13.75
C THR A 95 -4.92 -11.81 -13.29
N LEU A 96 -3.92 -12.44 -12.68
CA LEU A 96 -2.71 -11.76 -12.22
C LEU A 96 -1.93 -11.13 -13.38
N PRO A 97 -1.62 -11.84 -14.49
CA PRO A 97 -1.01 -11.21 -15.66
C PRO A 97 -1.81 -10.04 -16.23
N MET A 98 -3.16 -10.13 -16.25
CA MET A 98 -4.01 -9.02 -16.70
C MET A 98 -3.79 -7.77 -15.84
N PHE A 99 -3.80 -7.90 -14.50
CA PHE A 99 -3.53 -6.78 -13.59
C PHE A 99 -2.12 -6.23 -13.78
N LEU A 100 -1.10 -7.10 -13.75
CA LEU A 100 0.30 -6.68 -13.91
C LEU A 100 0.56 -6.01 -15.26
N ASN A 101 -0.04 -6.48 -16.34
CA ASN A 101 0.04 -5.83 -17.65
C ASN A 101 -0.57 -4.42 -17.66
N ASN A 102 -1.61 -4.18 -16.86
CA ASN A 102 -2.20 -2.84 -16.72
C ASN A 102 -1.32 -1.96 -15.85
N PHE A 103 -0.84 -2.46 -14.71
CA PHE A 103 0.06 -1.72 -13.83
C PHE A 103 1.39 -1.38 -14.50
N GLU A 104 1.98 -2.28 -15.29
CA GLU A 104 3.22 -2.03 -16.05
C GLU A 104 3.08 -0.86 -17.04
N LYS A 105 1.89 -0.69 -17.64
CA LYS A 105 1.59 0.45 -18.52
C LYS A 105 1.42 1.76 -17.75
N LEU A 106 0.96 1.69 -16.51
CA LEU A 106 0.79 2.85 -15.63
C LEU A 106 2.12 3.27 -15.00
N ALA A 107 2.97 2.31 -14.66
CA ALA A 107 4.30 2.55 -14.14
C ALA A 107 5.18 3.20 -15.20
N SER A 108 5.75 4.35 -14.84
CA SER A 108 6.71 5.04 -15.69
C SER A 108 8.03 4.28 -15.81
N SER A 109 8.80 4.58 -16.85
CA SER A 109 10.14 3.99 -17.05
C SER A 109 11.16 4.37 -15.99
N SER A 110 10.88 5.39 -15.17
CA SER A 110 11.67 5.77 -14.00
C SER A 110 11.28 5.03 -12.72
N GLY A 111 10.25 4.16 -12.75
CA GLY A 111 9.85 3.32 -11.61
C GLY A 111 8.94 4.02 -10.61
N HIS A 112 8.03 4.87 -11.07
CA HIS A 112 6.95 5.43 -10.25
C HIS A 112 5.61 5.30 -10.98
N PHE A 113 4.54 5.03 -10.24
CA PHE A 113 3.19 5.02 -10.79
C PHE A 113 2.67 6.41 -11.16
N VAL A 114 2.94 7.42 -10.33
CA VAL A 114 2.46 8.79 -10.54
C VAL A 114 3.57 9.79 -10.26
N GLY A 115 3.88 10.61 -11.26
CA GLY A 115 4.90 11.65 -11.16
C GLY A 115 6.32 11.07 -11.13
N ASP A 116 7.18 11.72 -10.34
CA ASP A 116 8.62 11.46 -10.24
C ASP A 116 9.08 11.24 -8.79
N VAL A 117 8.13 11.01 -7.88
CA VAL A 117 8.37 10.85 -6.45
C VAL A 117 7.69 9.58 -5.94
N LEU A 118 8.20 9.04 -4.85
CA LEU A 118 7.55 7.95 -4.12
C LEU A 118 6.14 8.36 -3.69
N THR A 119 5.15 7.55 -4.04
CA THR A 119 3.73 7.70 -3.67
C THR A 119 3.25 6.50 -2.86
N TRP A 120 2.07 6.62 -2.25
CA TRP A 120 1.49 5.52 -1.50
C TRP A 120 1.01 4.38 -2.42
N ALA A 121 0.71 4.64 -3.69
CA ALA A 121 0.49 3.58 -4.69
C ALA A 121 1.72 2.70 -4.92
N ASP A 122 2.93 3.29 -4.95
CA ASP A 122 4.17 2.51 -5.09
C ASP A 122 4.39 1.60 -3.87
N VAL A 123 4.13 2.12 -2.67
CA VAL A 123 4.26 1.36 -1.41
C VAL A 123 3.19 0.28 -1.29
N ASP A 124 1.97 0.55 -1.70
CA ASP A 124 0.86 -0.41 -1.71
C ASP A 124 1.14 -1.56 -2.69
N PHE A 125 1.60 -1.23 -3.90
CA PHE A 125 2.06 -2.22 -4.87
C PHE A 125 3.22 -3.07 -4.32
N PHE A 126 4.17 -2.45 -3.61
CA PHE A 126 5.24 -3.19 -2.93
C PHE A 126 4.68 -4.19 -1.91
N ALA A 127 3.72 -3.78 -1.07
CA ALA A 127 3.10 -4.66 -0.08
C ALA A 127 2.38 -5.84 -0.75
N MET A 128 1.65 -5.57 -1.85
CA MET A 128 1.00 -6.60 -2.64
C MET A 128 2.02 -7.59 -3.24
N VAL A 129 3.11 -7.12 -3.86
CA VAL A 129 4.13 -8.00 -4.44
C VAL A 129 4.84 -8.81 -3.37
N PHE A 130 5.15 -8.19 -2.23
CA PHE A 130 5.75 -8.87 -1.08
C PHE A 130 4.87 -10.04 -0.64
N PHE A 131 3.57 -9.78 -0.48
CA PHE A 131 2.59 -10.82 -0.13
C PHE A 131 2.43 -11.88 -1.22
N ALA A 132 2.42 -11.49 -2.51
CA ALA A 132 2.33 -12.44 -3.62
C ALA A 132 3.53 -13.39 -3.69
N LYS A 133 4.74 -12.90 -3.40
CA LYS A 133 5.98 -13.72 -3.40
C LYS A 133 5.97 -14.81 -2.33
N ASP A 134 5.30 -14.59 -1.20
CA ASP A 134 5.15 -15.62 -0.15
C ASP A 134 4.18 -16.74 -0.53
N HIS A 135 3.38 -16.53 -1.58
CA HIS A 135 2.25 -17.39 -1.91
C HIS A 135 2.31 -17.97 -3.33
N LEU A 136 3.17 -17.45 -4.20
CA LEU A 136 3.38 -17.93 -5.55
C LEU A 136 4.71 -18.70 -5.65
N PRO A 137 4.77 -19.80 -6.43
CA PRO A 137 6.00 -20.58 -6.59
C PRO A 137 7.00 -19.93 -7.58
N TYR A 138 6.77 -18.69 -8.00
CA TYR A 138 7.58 -17.95 -8.97
C TYR A 138 7.55 -16.45 -8.66
N ASP A 139 8.50 -15.69 -9.21
CA ASP A 139 8.47 -14.22 -9.09
C ASP A 139 7.45 -13.63 -10.08
N PRO A 140 6.35 -13.01 -9.60
CA PRO A 140 5.31 -12.47 -10.46
C PRO A 140 5.79 -11.29 -11.33
N LEU A 141 6.93 -10.67 -11.00
CA LEU A 141 7.46 -9.52 -11.76
C LEU A 141 8.41 -9.93 -12.89
N THR A 142 8.63 -11.23 -13.12
CA THR A 142 9.46 -11.70 -14.23
C THR A 142 8.92 -11.18 -15.57
N GLY A 143 9.67 -10.29 -16.23
CA GLY A 143 9.27 -9.68 -17.50
C GLY A 143 8.60 -8.29 -17.39
N TYR A 144 8.42 -7.77 -16.17
CA TYR A 144 7.81 -6.46 -15.89
C TYR A 144 8.86 -5.45 -15.42
N ALA A 145 9.53 -4.78 -16.36
CA ALA A 145 10.70 -3.96 -16.09
C ALA A 145 10.36 -2.67 -15.31
N ASN A 146 9.23 -2.03 -15.61
CA ASN A 146 8.83 -0.82 -14.90
C ASN A 146 8.35 -1.14 -13.49
N LEU A 147 7.55 -2.18 -13.31
CA LEU A 147 7.12 -2.64 -11.98
C LEU A 147 8.29 -3.10 -11.12
N THR A 148 9.29 -3.75 -11.70
CA THR A 148 10.53 -4.09 -10.98
C THR A 148 11.20 -2.82 -10.45
N LYS A 149 11.30 -1.76 -11.26
CA LYS A 149 11.87 -0.47 -10.81
C LYS A 149 11.02 0.21 -9.74
N VAL A 150 9.69 0.05 -9.75
CA VAL A 150 8.82 0.54 -8.66
C VAL A 150 9.24 -0.10 -7.34
N ILE A 151 9.43 -1.42 -7.32
CA ILE A 151 9.91 -2.15 -6.13
C ILE A 151 11.31 -1.67 -5.72
N ASP A 152 12.23 -1.48 -6.66
CA ASP A 152 13.58 -0.99 -6.38
C ASP A 152 13.56 0.42 -5.78
N ASN A 153 12.71 1.31 -6.28
CA ASN A 153 12.56 2.67 -5.76
C ASN A 153 11.96 2.69 -4.34
N VAL A 154 10.97 1.83 -4.07
CA VAL A 154 10.40 1.70 -2.72
C VAL A 154 11.45 1.18 -1.74
N THR A 155 12.16 0.11 -2.10
CA THR A 155 13.14 -0.56 -1.22
C THR A 155 14.43 0.23 -1.06
N SER A 156 14.79 1.09 -2.00
CA SER A 156 15.95 1.99 -1.89
C SER A 156 15.70 3.22 -1.00
N ASN A 157 14.45 3.49 -0.61
CA ASN A 157 14.15 4.53 0.37
C ASN A 157 14.83 4.20 1.72
N PRO A 158 15.72 5.06 2.25
CA PRO A 158 16.51 4.72 3.44
C PRO A 158 15.69 4.35 4.67
N ARG A 159 14.53 4.98 4.87
CA ARG A 159 13.66 4.72 6.02
C ARG A 159 12.91 3.40 5.87
N ILE A 160 12.45 3.08 4.66
CA ILE A 160 11.80 1.80 4.36
C ILE A 160 12.84 0.67 4.48
N ALA A 161 14.02 0.85 3.89
CA ALA A 161 15.13 -0.10 3.99
C ALA A 161 15.53 -0.39 5.45
N GLU A 162 15.61 0.65 6.28
CA GLU A 162 15.90 0.50 7.71
C GLU A 162 14.78 -0.27 8.43
N TRP A 163 13.52 0.02 8.12
CA TRP A 163 12.38 -0.70 8.69
C TRP A 163 12.37 -2.18 8.29
N MET A 164 12.53 -2.49 7.00
CA MET A 164 12.60 -3.88 6.51
C MET A 164 13.70 -4.70 7.17
N LYS A 165 14.87 -4.10 7.44
CA LYS A 165 15.97 -4.77 8.18
C LYS A 165 15.59 -5.11 9.62
N LYS A 166 14.79 -4.27 10.29
CA LYS A 166 14.33 -4.53 11.66
C LYS A 166 13.28 -5.64 11.71
N GLU A 167 12.40 -5.70 10.72
CA GLU A 167 11.39 -6.76 10.63
C GLU A 167 12.01 -8.13 10.33
N ALA A 168 12.99 -8.20 9.42
CA ALA A 168 13.68 -9.45 9.10
C ALA A 168 14.52 -10.03 10.26
N ALA A 169 14.76 -9.26 11.31
CA ALA A 169 15.54 -9.66 12.48
C ALA A 169 14.67 -10.17 13.65
N GLN A 170 13.34 -10.12 13.52
CA GLN A 170 12.36 -10.64 14.49
C GLN A 170 11.95 -12.07 14.13
#